data_AF-A0A7C7KF06-F1
#
_entry.id   AF-A0A7C7KF06-F1
#
_cell.length_a   1.000
_cell.length_b   1.000
_cell.length_c   1.000
_cell.angle_alpha   90.00
_cell.angle_beta   90.00
_cell.angle_gamma   90.00
#
_symmetry.space_group_name_H-M   'P 1'
#
loop_
_entity.id
_entity.type
_entity.pdbx_description
1 polymer ?
#
loop_
_entity_poly.entity_id
_entity_poly.type
_entity_poly.pdbx_seq_one_letter_code
_entity_poly.pdbx_strand_id
1 'polypeptide(L)'
;AAMAKDGIQLIAIARVTVRANIDRLVGGAGEETILARVGEGIVSTIGSADTHANVLENPDAISKMVLSKGLDSGTAFEILSIDIADVDVGKNIGAELQTDQAEADKRVAQARAEERRAMAVAREQEMTALVVEMKAEVVKAEAQVPLALADAFREGHLGVMDYMRYGNIEADTAMRTSIAGQDDETTTTSETE
;
A
#
# COMPACT_ATOMS: atom_id res chain seq x y z
N ALA A 1 -11.18 -5.76 30.71
CA ALA A 1 -10.90 -4.57 29.88
C ALA A 1 -11.96 -4.48 28.80
N ALA A 2 -12.47 -3.29 28.54
CA ALA A 2 -13.48 -3.00 27.52
C ALA A 2 -13.02 -1.81 26.68
N MET A 3 -13.52 -1.67 25.46
CA MET A 3 -13.16 -0.57 24.56
C MET A 3 -14.40 0.30 24.35
N ALA A 4 -14.29 1.60 24.58
CA ALA A 4 -15.34 2.54 24.24
C ALA A 4 -15.39 2.79 22.72
N LYS A 5 -16.47 3.39 22.20
CA LYS A 5 -16.63 3.60 20.75
C LYS A 5 -15.59 4.53 20.14
N ASP A 6 -14.92 5.34 20.96
CA ASP A 6 -13.80 6.20 20.56
C ASP A 6 -12.47 5.43 20.38
N GLY A 7 -12.47 4.11 20.57
CA GLY A 7 -11.30 3.25 20.35
C GLY A 7 -10.31 3.24 21.51
N ILE A 8 -10.69 3.79 22.67
CA ILE A 8 -9.86 3.80 23.88
C ILE A 8 -10.25 2.65 24.79
N GLN A 9 -9.24 1.90 25.23
CA GLN A 9 -9.40 0.80 26.17
C GLN A 9 -9.54 1.35 27.59
N LEU A 10 -10.50 0.80 28.33
CA LEU A 10 -10.71 1.03 29.76
C LEU A 10 -10.57 -0.27 30.55
N ILE A 11 -9.91 -0.19 31.69
CA ILE A 11 -9.73 -1.28 32.65
C ILE A 11 -10.50 -0.89 33.91
N ALA A 12 -11.68 -1.48 34.08
CA ALA A 12 -12.49 -1.29 35.28
C ALA A 12 -12.27 -2.45 36.25
N ILE A 13 -12.07 -2.12 37.53
CA ILE A 13 -12.04 -3.06 38.64
C ILE A 13 -13.36 -2.91 39.39
N ALA A 14 -14.13 -3.99 39.48
CA ALA A 14 -15.41 -4.01 40.17
C ALA A 14 -15.39 -4.99 41.34
N ARG A 15 -16.06 -4.62 42.43
CA ARG A 15 -16.33 -5.48 43.58
C ARG A 15 -17.81 -5.84 43.58
N VAL A 16 -18.10 -7.14 43.67
CA VAL A 16 -19.48 -7.64 43.71
C VAL A 16 -19.77 -8.16 45.11
N THR A 17 -20.81 -7.61 45.73
CA THR A 17 -21.32 -8.09 47.01
C THR A 17 -22.54 -8.96 46.75
N VAL A 18 -22.48 -10.23 47.14
CA VAL A 18 -23.57 -11.20 46.94
C VAL A 18 -24.11 -11.73 48.27
N ARG A 19 -25.37 -12.13 48.27
CA ARG A 19 -26.02 -12.85 49.36
C ARG A 19 -26.48 -14.22 48.85
N ALA A 20 -26.22 -15.28 49.60
CA ALA A 20 -26.73 -16.60 49.27
C ALA A 20 -28.26 -16.65 49.43
N ASN A 21 -28.95 -17.20 48.43
CA ASN A 21 -30.38 -17.46 48.47
C ASN A 21 -30.62 -18.94 48.80
N ILE A 22 -31.14 -19.20 50.00
CA ILE A 22 -31.32 -20.57 50.53
C ILE A 22 -32.30 -21.38 49.67
N ASP A 23 -33.33 -20.74 49.10
CA ASP A 23 -34.37 -21.42 48.31
C ASP A 23 -33.84 -21.99 46.99
N ARG A 24 -32.75 -21.42 46.46
CA ARG A 24 -32.12 -21.79 45.18
C ARG A 24 -30.71 -22.35 45.33
N LEU A 25 -30.32 -22.67 46.56
CA LEU A 25 -28.96 -23.14 46.87
C LEU A 25 -28.63 -24.48 46.20
N VAL A 26 -29.64 -25.33 45.98
CA VAL A 26 -29.51 -26.61 45.26
C VAL A 26 -30.11 -26.47 43.86
N GLY A 27 -29.26 -26.56 42.83
CA GLY A 27 -29.66 -26.50 41.42
C GLY A 27 -29.60 -25.12 40.77
N GLY A 28 -29.34 -24.05 41.53
CA GLY A 28 -29.07 -22.71 40.99
C GLY A 28 -27.65 -22.58 40.43
N ALA A 29 -27.45 -21.62 39.52
CA ALA A 29 -26.13 -21.30 39.00
C ALA A 29 -25.22 -20.71 40.09
N GLY A 30 -23.95 -21.14 40.11
CA GLY A 30 -22.96 -20.78 41.13
C GLY A 30 -22.33 -19.39 40.96
N GLU A 31 -21.39 -19.06 41.85
CA GLU A 31 -20.71 -17.74 41.91
C GLU A 31 -19.98 -17.40 40.60
N GLU A 32 -19.32 -18.38 39.97
CA GLU A 32 -18.60 -18.19 38.70
C GLU A 32 -19.51 -17.66 37.59
N THR A 33 -20.78 -18.09 37.56
CA THR A 33 -21.76 -17.63 36.57
C THR A 33 -22.15 -16.18 36.81
N ILE A 34 -22.26 -15.76 38.07
CA ILE A 34 -22.55 -14.37 38.43
C ILE A 34 -21.37 -13.48 38.03
N LEU A 35 -20.15 -13.89 38.35
CA LEU A 35 -18.92 -13.18 37.94
C LEU A 35 -18.86 -13.00 36.42
N ALA A 36 -19.15 -14.05 35.65
CA ALA A 36 -19.16 -13.98 34.20
C ALA A 36 -20.24 -13.02 33.66
N ARG A 37 -21.48 -13.11 34.17
CA ARG A 37 -22.61 -12.25 33.76
C ARG A 37 -22.39 -10.79 34.12
N VAL A 38 -21.89 -10.51 35.32
CA VAL A 38 -21.53 -9.16 35.76
C VAL A 38 -20.39 -8.62 34.91
N GLY A 39 -19.37 -9.44 34.64
CA GLY A 39 -18.27 -9.10 33.75
C GLY A 39 -18.75 -8.72 32.34
N GLU A 40 -19.61 -9.53 31.73
CA GLU A 40 -20.24 -9.23 30.44
C GLU A 40 -21.06 -7.94 30.50
N GLY A 41 -21.86 -7.76 31.54
CA GLY A 41 -22.66 -6.56 31.75
C GLY A 41 -21.82 -5.29 31.79
N ILE A 42 -20.70 -5.31 32.53
CA ILE A 42 -19.75 -4.19 32.63
C ILE A 42 -19.10 -3.94 31.26
N VAL A 43 -18.61 -4.98 30.58
CA VAL A 43 -17.96 -4.84 29.27
C VAL A 43 -18.92 -4.27 28.23
N SER A 44 -20.17 -4.77 28.19
CA SER A 44 -21.22 -4.27 27.31
C SER A 44 -21.56 -2.80 27.56
N THR A 45 -21.60 -2.39 28.83
CA THR A 45 -21.95 -1.02 29.21
C THR A 45 -20.83 -0.05 28.83
N ILE A 46 -19.57 -0.41 29.08
CA ILE A 46 -18.40 0.39 28.66
C ILE A 46 -18.32 0.44 27.13
N GLY A 47 -18.56 -0.67 26.43
CA GLY A 47 -18.54 -0.72 24.97
C GLY A 47 -19.66 0.06 24.28
N SER A 48 -20.74 0.33 25.00
CA SER A 48 -21.85 1.14 24.48
C SER A 48 -21.62 2.64 24.68
N ALA A 49 -20.64 3.04 25.51
CA ALA A 49 -20.32 4.43 25.74
C ALA A 49 -19.68 5.08 24.51
N ASP A 50 -20.10 6.29 24.19
CA ASP A 50 -19.61 7.02 23.02
C ASP A 50 -18.15 7.46 23.19
N THR A 51 -17.76 7.85 24.41
CA THR A 51 -16.39 8.23 24.74
C THR A 51 -15.95 7.61 26.07
N HIS A 52 -14.64 7.36 26.22
CA HIS A 52 -14.05 6.94 27.49
C HIS A 52 -14.23 7.98 28.61
N ALA A 53 -14.29 9.27 28.24
CA ALA A 53 -14.52 10.37 29.18
C ALA A 53 -15.88 10.26 29.89
N ASN A 54 -16.94 9.86 29.17
CA ASN A 54 -18.27 9.67 29.76
C ASN A 54 -18.25 8.60 30.87
N VAL A 55 -17.40 7.58 30.72
CA VAL A 55 -17.26 6.51 31.71
C VAL A 55 -16.47 7.00 32.93
N LEU A 56 -15.42 7.80 32.71
CA LEU A 56 -14.62 8.39 33.79
C LEU A 56 -15.38 9.44 34.60
N GLU A 57 -16.29 10.18 33.97
CA GLU A 57 -17.07 11.22 34.65
C GLU A 57 -18.05 10.61 35.66
N ASN A 58 -18.64 9.45 35.35
CA ASN A 58 -19.62 8.79 36.21
C ASN A 58 -19.48 7.25 36.19
N PRO A 59 -18.47 6.67 36.88
CA PRO A 59 -18.27 5.22 36.90
C PRO A 59 -19.44 4.45 37.53
N ASP A 60 -20.14 5.06 38.49
CA ASP A 60 -21.35 4.50 39.13
C ASP A 60 -22.52 4.31 38.16
N ALA A 61 -22.52 4.98 36.99
CA ALA A 61 -23.54 4.74 35.98
C ALA A 61 -23.47 3.32 35.43
N ILE A 62 -22.27 2.71 35.40
CA ILE A 62 -22.06 1.33 34.96
C ILE A 62 -22.81 0.38 35.89
N SER A 63 -22.60 0.49 37.20
CA SER A 63 -23.19 -0.44 38.17
C SER A 63 -24.72 -0.42 38.12
N LYS A 64 -25.33 0.77 38.01
CA LYS A 64 -26.79 0.94 37.88
C LYS A 64 -27.33 0.28 36.62
N MET A 65 -26.69 0.48 35.47
CA MET A 65 -27.09 -0.16 34.22
C MET A 65 -26.95 -1.68 34.28
N VAL A 66 -25.88 -2.19 34.89
CA VAL A 66 -25.61 -3.62 35.03
C VAL A 66 -26.61 -4.29 35.97
N LEU A 67 -26.92 -3.65 37.11
CA LEU A 67 -27.95 -4.10 38.06
C LEU A 67 -29.34 -4.15 37.41
N SER A 68 -29.68 -3.17 36.56
CA SER A 68 -30.99 -3.12 35.88
C SER A 68 -31.27 -4.29 34.94
N LYS A 69 -30.23 -5.02 34.51
CA LYS A 69 -30.34 -6.17 33.60
C LYS A 69 -30.76 -7.47 34.30
N GLY A 70 -30.86 -7.51 35.64
CA GLY A 70 -31.35 -8.68 36.38
C GLY A 70 -30.47 -9.92 36.24
N LEU A 71 -29.17 -9.76 36.49
CA LEU A 71 -28.15 -10.79 36.24
C LEU A 71 -28.19 -11.99 37.20
N ASP A 72 -28.90 -11.85 38.31
CA ASP A 72 -29.13 -12.83 39.39
C ASP A 72 -30.34 -13.75 39.12
N SER A 73 -30.95 -13.66 37.94
CA SER A 73 -32.02 -14.57 37.56
C SER A 73 -31.50 -16.01 37.40
N GLY A 74 -32.06 -16.93 38.20
CA GLY A 74 -31.72 -18.36 38.17
C GLY A 74 -30.41 -18.75 38.88
N THR A 75 -29.82 -17.84 39.66
CA THR A 75 -28.61 -18.13 40.43
C THR A 75 -28.91 -18.48 41.89
N ALA A 76 -27.97 -19.18 42.54
CA ALA A 76 -28.02 -19.49 43.97
C ALA A 76 -27.69 -18.27 44.86
N PHE A 77 -27.33 -17.13 44.26
CA PHE A 77 -27.04 -15.89 44.96
C PHE A 77 -27.81 -14.73 44.37
N GLU A 78 -28.08 -13.75 45.22
CA GLU A 78 -28.68 -12.46 44.92
C GLU A 78 -27.60 -11.37 45.00
N ILE A 79 -27.59 -10.46 44.03
CA ILE A 79 -26.58 -9.39 43.96
C ILE A 79 -27.07 -8.22 44.84
N LEU A 80 -26.32 -7.90 45.89
CA LEU A 80 -26.62 -6.76 46.76
C LEU A 80 -26.08 -5.45 46.18
N SER A 81 -24.81 -5.45 45.78
CA SER A 81 -24.15 -4.28 45.20
C SER A 81 -23.09 -4.69 44.18
N ILE A 82 -22.88 -3.83 43.20
CA ILE A 82 -21.75 -3.85 42.28
C ILE A 82 -21.09 -2.49 42.42
N ASP A 83 -19.91 -2.44 43.00
CA ASP A 83 -19.17 -1.21 43.25
C ASP A 83 -17.97 -1.15 42.31
N ILE A 84 -17.82 -0.07 41.56
CA ILE A 84 -16.65 0.14 40.71
C ILE A 84 -15.54 0.74 41.58
N ALA A 85 -14.49 -0.04 41.84
CA ALA A 85 -13.39 0.36 42.70
C ALA A 85 -12.39 1.28 41.98
N ASP A 86 -12.15 1.03 40.70
CA ASP A 86 -11.20 1.80 39.90
C ASP A 86 -11.52 1.70 38.40
N VAL A 87 -11.18 2.73 37.63
CA VAL A 87 -11.31 2.77 36.17
C VAL A 87 -10.08 3.45 35.57
N ASP A 88 -9.21 2.64 34.98
CA ASP A 88 -8.00 3.11 34.31
C ASP A 88 -8.18 3.22 32.80
N VAL A 89 -7.49 4.19 32.20
CA VAL A 89 -7.32 4.28 30.75
C VAL A 89 -6.13 3.43 30.33
N GLY A 90 -6.40 2.47 29.45
CA GLY A 90 -5.40 1.58 28.86
C GLY A 90 -4.87 2.12 27.54
N LYS A 91 -4.80 1.24 26.54
CA LYS A 91 -4.28 1.58 25.20
C LYS A 91 -5.31 2.32 24.35
N ASN A 92 -4.83 3.24 23.53
CA ASN A 92 -5.62 3.82 22.44
C ASN A 92 -5.50 2.94 21.19
N ILE A 93 -6.35 1.92 21.12
CA ILE A 93 -6.35 0.93 20.04
C ILE A 93 -6.79 1.60 18.72
N GLY A 94 -7.65 2.61 18.77
CA GLY A 94 -8.03 3.39 17.60
C GLY A 94 -6.85 4.06 16.90
N ALA A 95 -5.97 4.71 17.68
CA ALA A 95 -4.76 5.34 17.14
C ALA A 95 -3.72 4.32 16.63
N GLU A 96 -3.57 3.19 17.33
CA GLU A 96 -2.69 2.09 16.91
C GLU A 96 -3.15 1.52 15.56
N LEU A 97 -4.43 1.19 15.42
CA LEU A 97 -5.01 0.69 14.16
C LEU A 97 -4.89 1.70 13.01
N GLN A 98 -5.09 3.00 13.28
CA GLN A 98 -4.89 4.03 12.26
C GLN A 98 -3.43 4.12 11.79
N THR A 99 -2.48 3.96 12.71
CA THR A 99 -1.06 3.96 12.40
C THR A 99 -0.69 2.73 11.57
N ASP A 100 -1.17 1.55 11.97
CA ASP A 100 -0.95 0.30 11.25
C ASP A 100 -1.53 0.35 9.84
N GLN A 101 -2.72 0.94 9.69
CA GLN A 101 -3.35 1.12 8.38
C GLN A 101 -2.54 2.08 7.51
N ALA A 102 -2.06 3.19 8.06
CA ALA A 102 -1.20 4.13 7.34
C ALA A 102 0.14 3.50 6.93
N GLU A 103 0.73 2.65 7.78
CA GLU A 103 1.94 1.90 7.42
C GLU A 103 1.68 0.90 6.30
N ALA A 104 0.56 0.17 6.34
CA ALA A 104 0.18 -0.75 5.29
C ALA A 104 -0.01 -0.01 3.96
N ASP A 105 -0.73 1.11 3.97
CA ASP A 105 -0.93 1.95 2.79
C ASP A 105 0.39 2.49 2.23
N LYS A 106 1.32 2.90 3.11
CA LYS A 106 2.67 3.32 2.72
C LYS A 106 3.44 2.19 2.03
N ARG A 107 3.38 0.96 2.55
CA ARG A 107 4.04 -0.21 1.94
C ARG A 107 3.46 -0.53 0.57
N VAL A 108 2.13 -0.49 0.42
CA VAL A 108 1.46 -0.69 -0.87
C VAL A 108 1.84 0.40 -1.87
N ALA A 109 1.88 1.67 -1.44
CA ALA A 109 2.29 2.78 -2.28
C ALA A 109 3.75 2.65 -2.75
N GLN A 110 4.66 2.26 -1.85
CA GLN A 110 6.06 2.00 -2.18
C GLN A 110 6.22 0.86 -3.18
N ALA A 111 5.53 -0.27 -2.97
CA ALA A 111 5.56 -1.40 -3.89
C ALA A 111 5.07 -1.02 -5.30
N ARG A 112 3.96 -0.26 -5.40
CA ARG A 112 3.46 0.24 -6.69
C ARG A 112 4.42 1.21 -7.38
N ALA A 113 5.12 2.04 -6.61
CA ALA A 113 6.13 2.96 -7.16
C ALA A 113 7.32 2.18 -7.72
N GLU A 114 7.73 1.11 -7.05
CA GLU A 114 8.82 0.23 -7.46
C GLU A 114 8.44 -0.58 -8.71
N GLU A 115 7.23 -1.15 -8.74
CA GLU A 115 6.66 -1.83 -9.92
C GLU A 115 6.67 -0.91 -11.15
N ARG A 116 6.21 0.34 -11.00
CA ARG A 116 6.24 1.33 -12.10
C ARG A 116 7.65 1.64 -12.57
N ARG A 117 8.62 1.76 -11.66
CA ARG A 117 10.03 1.97 -12.02
C ARG A 117 10.59 0.78 -12.79
N ALA A 118 10.32 -0.44 -12.32
CA ALA A 118 10.76 -1.65 -13.01
C ALA A 118 10.16 -1.76 -14.41
N MET A 119 8.86 -1.48 -14.57
CA MET A 119 8.20 -1.45 -15.88
C MET A 119 8.79 -0.37 -16.80
N ALA A 120 9.10 0.82 -16.28
CA ALA A 120 9.72 1.88 -17.07
C ALA A 120 11.09 1.47 -17.60
N VAL A 121 11.93 0.87 -16.75
CA VAL A 121 13.25 0.35 -17.15
C VAL A 121 13.11 -0.77 -18.18
N ALA A 122 12.20 -1.72 -17.96
CA ALA A 122 11.93 -2.79 -18.93
C ALA A 122 11.50 -2.23 -20.29
N ARG A 123 10.63 -1.21 -20.29
CA ARG A 123 10.18 -0.55 -21.52
C ARG A 123 11.31 0.19 -22.23
N GLU A 124 12.20 0.85 -21.49
CA GLU A 124 13.39 1.49 -22.06
C GLU A 124 14.32 0.47 -22.73
N GLN A 125 14.51 -0.69 -22.12
CA GLN A 125 15.30 -1.79 -22.69
C GLN A 125 14.64 -2.38 -23.93
N GLU A 126 13.32 -2.60 -23.93
CA GLU A 126 12.56 -3.04 -25.10
C GLU A 126 12.73 -2.07 -26.27
N MET A 127 12.60 -0.76 -26.02
CA MET A 127 12.75 0.27 -27.05
C MET A 127 14.19 0.33 -27.57
N THR A 128 15.19 0.16 -26.69
CA THR A 128 16.60 0.10 -27.10
C THR A 128 16.86 -1.11 -27.99
N ALA A 129 16.33 -2.29 -27.63
CA ALA A 129 16.43 -3.49 -28.44
C ALA A 129 15.75 -3.31 -29.82
N LEU A 130 14.57 -2.69 -29.85
CA LEU A 130 13.85 -2.37 -31.09
C LEU A 130 14.67 -1.44 -32.01
N VAL A 131 15.32 -0.41 -31.45
CA VAL A 131 16.20 0.48 -32.24
C VAL A 131 17.36 -0.31 -32.85
N VAL A 132 17.95 -1.26 -32.12
CA VAL A 132 19.03 -2.11 -32.63
C VAL A 132 18.53 -3.04 -33.74
N GLU A 133 17.36 -3.66 -33.55
CA GLU A 133 16.73 -4.52 -34.55
C GLU A 133 16.45 -3.74 -35.86
N MET A 134 15.81 -2.58 -35.76
CA MET A 134 15.53 -1.72 -36.92
C MET A 134 16.82 -1.25 -37.61
N LYS A 135 17.88 -0.91 -36.86
CA LYS A 135 19.19 -0.60 -37.43
C LYS A 135 19.79 -1.78 -38.19
N ALA A 136 19.67 -3.00 -37.66
CA ALA A 136 20.14 -4.20 -38.34
C ALA A 136 19.36 -4.46 -39.64
N GLU A 137 18.05 -4.18 -39.68
CA GLU A 137 17.25 -4.25 -40.90
C GLU A 137 17.70 -3.24 -41.95
N VAL A 138 17.99 -1.99 -41.56
CA VAL A 138 18.54 -0.97 -42.46
C VAL A 138 19.87 -1.43 -43.04
N VAL A 139 20.80 -1.90 -42.20
CA VAL A 139 22.10 -2.41 -42.65
C VAL A 139 21.93 -3.61 -43.61
N LYS A 140 20.98 -4.50 -43.34
CA LYS A 140 20.68 -5.64 -44.21
C LYS A 140 20.15 -5.19 -45.58
N ALA A 141 19.31 -4.14 -45.62
CA ALA A 141 18.82 -3.56 -46.86
C ALA A 141 19.94 -2.84 -47.63
N GLU A 142 20.79 -2.07 -46.94
CA GLU A 142 21.96 -1.41 -47.54
C GLU A 142 22.95 -2.42 -48.13
N ALA A 143 23.18 -3.54 -47.44
CA ALA A 143 24.06 -4.61 -47.94
C ALA A 143 23.58 -5.27 -49.24
N GLN A 144 22.30 -5.15 -49.60
CA GLN A 144 21.80 -5.64 -50.88
C GLN A 144 22.27 -4.77 -52.06
N VAL A 145 22.57 -3.48 -51.83
CA VAL A 145 22.97 -2.55 -52.89
C VAL A 145 24.34 -2.92 -53.49
N PRO A 146 25.41 -3.14 -52.71
CA PRO A 146 26.69 -3.61 -53.25
C PRO A 146 26.60 -4.97 -53.93
N LEU A 147 25.76 -5.88 -53.39
CA LEU A 147 25.59 -7.21 -53.99
C LEU A 147 24.93 -7.10 -55.37
N ALA A 148 23.84 -6.34 -55.47
CA ALA A 148 23.17 -6.06 -56.75
C ALA A 148 24.10 -5.33 -57.74
N LEU A 149 24.93 -4.40 -57.25
CA LEU A 149 25.92 -3.71 -58.07
C LEU A 149 26.99 -4.69 -58.59
N ALA A 150 27.46 -5.61 -57.75
CA ALA A 150 28.41 -6.65 -58.15
C ALA A 150 27.80 -7.61 -59.19
N ASP A 151 26.53 -7.96 -59.07
CA ASP A 151 25.83 -8.79 -60.05
C ASP A 151 25.65 -8.03 -61.39
N ALA A 152 25.31 -6.74 -61.35
CA ALA A 152 25.24 -5.88 -62.54
C ALA A 152 26.59 -5.77 -63.28
N PHE A 153 27.72 -5.77 -62.57
CA PHE A 153 29.05 -5.86 -63.17
C PHE A 153 29.32 -7.21 -63.84
N ARG A 154 28.89 -8.32 -63.23
CA ARG A 154 29.09 -9.68 -63.81
C ARG A 154 28.23 -9.91 -65.05
N GLU A 155 27.00 -9.41 -65.04
CA GLU A 155 26.06 -9.53 -66.17
C GLU A 155 26.37 -8.55 -67.32
N GLY A 156 27.31 -7.61 -67.11
CA GLY A 156 27.75 -6.65 -68.12
C GLY A 156 26.81 -5.46 -68.30
N HIS A 157 25.90 -5.24 -67.37
CA HIS A 157 24.97 -4.10 -67.36
C HIS A 157 25.62 -2.80 -66.88
N LEU A 158 26.78 -2.85 -66.23
CA LEU A 158 27.53 -1.68 -65.75
C LEU A 158 29.00 -1.73 -66.18
N GLY A 159 29.52 -0.64 -66.74
CA GLY A 159 30.91 -0.53 -67.20
C GLY A 159 31.87 0.01 -66.14
N VAL A 160 33.18 -0.20 -66.33
CA VAL A 160 34.23 0.33 -65.45
C VAL A 160 34.21 1.87 -65.38
N MET A 161 33.90 2.53 -66.50
CA MET A 161 33.78 3.99 -66.54
C MET A 161 32.55 4.50 -65.76
N ASP A 162 31.47 3.71 -65.68
CA ASP A 162 30.27 4.07 -64.92
C ASP A 162 30.51 3.92 -63.42
N TYR A 163 31.27 2.90 -63.00
CA TYR A 163 31.71 2.76 -61.61
C TYR A 163 32.57 3.94 -61.14
N MET A 164 33.54 4.34 -61.97
CA MET A 164 34.42 5.47 -61.67
C MET A 164 33.62 6.78 -61.58
N ARG A 165 32.59 6.95 -62.40
CA ARG A 165 31.67 8.10 -62.30
C ARG A 165 30.85 8.06 -61.01
N TYR A 166 30.31 6.89 -60.64
CA TYR A 166 29.59 6.70 -59.38
C TYR A 166 30.48 7.06 -58.18
N GLY A 167 31.70 6.53 -58.11
CA GLY A 167 32.65 6.83 -57.04
C GLY A 167 33.05 8.32 -56.97
N ASN A 168 33.16 8.99 -58.12
CA ASN A 168 33.41 10.43 -58.14
C ASN A 168 32.22 11.25 -57.60
N ILE A 169 30.98 10.84 -57.91
CA ILE A 169 29.77 11.49 -57.40
C ILE A 169 29.64 11.26 -55.88
N GLU A 170 29.92 10.05 -55.41
CA GLU A 170 29.93 9.73 -53.98
C GLU A 170 30.98 10.54 -53.22
N ALA A 171 32.19 10.66 -53.77
CA ALA A 171 33.25 11.50 -53.21
C ALA A 171 32.89 12.99 -53.19
N ASP A 172 32.31 13.52 -54.27
CA ASP A 172 31.84 14.92 -54.31
C ASP A 172 30.68 15.16 -53.32
N THR A 173 29.79 14.18 -53.16
CA THR A 173 28.71 14.23 -52.17
C THR A 173 29.27 14.21 -50.75
N ALA A 174 30.22 13.32 -50.44
CA ALA A 174 30.88 13.26 -49.14
C ALA A 174 31.61 14.57 -48.81
N MET A 175 32.33 15.14 -49.78
CA MET A 175 32.98 16.45 -49.64
C MET A 175 31.94 17.54 -49.36
N ARG A 176 30.83 17.60 -50.12
CA ARG A 176 29.75 18.57 -49.88
C ARG A 176 29.09 18.42 -48.51
N THR A 177 28.81 17.19 -48.07
CA THR A 177 28.24 16.94 -46.73
C THR A 177 29.20 17.37 -45.62
N SER A 178 30.50 17.11 -45.77
CA SER A 178 31.50 17.55 -44.79
C SER A 178 31.64 19.08 -44.71
N ILE A 179 31.54 19.77 -45.86
CA ILE A 179 31.60 21.23 -45.93
C ILE A 179 30.31 21.84 -45.34
N ALA A 180 29.15 21.30 -45.70
CA ALA A 180 27.85 21.77 -45.18
C ALA A 180 27.67 21.49 -43.69
N GLY A 181 28.17 20.35 -43.17
CA GLY A 181 28.12 20.02 -41.75
C GLY A 181 29.03 20.88 -40.87
N GLN A 182 30.07 21.50 -41.45
CA GLN A 182 30.98 22.40 -40.75
C GLN A 182 30.34 23.79 -40.49
N ASP A 183 29.42 24.22 -41.34
CA ASP A 183 28.69 25.49 -41.20
C ASP A 183 27.64 25.44 -40.06
N ASP A 184 27.05 24.26 -39.79
CA ASP A 184 26.08 24.05 -38.69
C ASP A 184 26.76 24.02 -37.29
N GLU A 185 27.97 23.46 -37.18
CA GLU A 185 28.74 23.49 -35.91
C GLU A 185 29.21 24.91 -35.56
N THR A 186 29.58 25.72 -36.55
CA THR A 186 30.11 27.07 -36.30
C THR A 186 29.01 28.03 -35.80
N THR A 187 27.76 27.84 -36.23
CA THR A 187 26.62 28.68 -35.79
C THR A 187 26.22 28.37 -34.34
N THR A 188 26.20 27.10 -33.94
CA THR A 188 25.75 26.66 -32.61
C THR A 188 26.71 27.06 -31.48
N THR A 189 27.99 27.29 -31.79
CA THR A 189 28.99 27.68 -30.78
C THR A 189 29.09 29.21 -30.57
N SER A 190 28.46 30.01 -31.43
CA SER A 190 28.47 31.48 -31.35
C SER A 190 27.31 32.09 -30.56
N GLU A 191 26.31 31.29 -30.18
CA GLU A 191 25.14 31.74 -29.40
C GLU A 191 25.27 31.49 -27.87
N THR A 192 26.42 30.99 -27.40
CA THR A 192 26.64 30.59 -26.00
C THR A 192 27.76 31.33 -25.25
N GLU A 193 28.27 32.45 -25.78
CA GLU A 193 29.09 33.41 -25.01
C GLU A 193 28.33 34.68 -24.63
#